data_AF-A0A1G6S0M0-F1
#
_entry.id   AF-A0A1G6S0M0-F1
#
_cell.length_a   1.000
_cell.length_b   1.000
_cell.length_c   1.000
_cell.angle_alpha   90.00
_cell.angle_beta   90.00
_cell.angle_gamma   90.00
#
_symmetry.space_group_name_H-M   'P 1'
#
loop_
_entity.id
_entity.type
_entity.pdbx_description
1 polymer ?
#
loop_
_entity_poly.entity_id
_entity_poly.type
_entity_poly.pdbx_seq_one_letter_code
_entity_poly.pdbx_strand_id
1 'polypeptide(L)' 'MRHLRDMSRIPIASLIGLLGFLAYVVAVVTLADHVLQMHWVVQALFFLVAGTAWALPASKLMIWAAGGR' A
#
# COMPACT_ATOMS: atom_id res chain seq x y z
N MET A 1 7.55 16.71 27.38
CA MET A 1 8.07 16.82 25.99
C MET A 1 8.40 15.44 25.36
N ARG A 2 7.55 14.42 25.54
CA ARG A 2 7.70 13.08 24.92
C ARG A 2 6.65 12.85 23.82
N HIS A 3 5.45 13.39 24.02
CA HIS A 3 4.33 13.34 23.07
C HIS A 3 4.64 13.91 21.66
N LEU A 4 5.55 14.88 21.54
CA LEU A 4 5.88 15.53 20.26
C LEU A 4 6.84 14.73 19.37
N ARG A 5 7.59 13.76 19.93
CA ARG A 5 8.59 12.99 19.17
C ARG A 5 7.99 11.76 18.49
N ASP A 6 7.02 11.10 19.12
CA ASP A 6 6.33 9.95 18.52
C ASP A 6 5.28 10.42 17.48
N MET A 7 4.67 11.59 17.69
CA MET A 7 3.83 12.25 16.69
C MET A 7 4.61 12.72 15.44
N SER A 8 5.94 12.72 15.43
CA SER A 8 6.69 13.26 14.28
C SER A 8 6.71 12.30 13.08
N ARG A 9 6.61 10.99 13.32
CA ARG A 9 6.73 9.97 12.25
C ARG A 9 5.39 9.52 11.71
N ILE A 10 4.33 9.59 12.51
CA ILE A 10 2.98 9.17 12.10
C ILE A 10 2.46 9.99 10.92
N PRO A 11 2.49 11.35 10.91
CA PRO A 11 2.02 12.14 9.77
C PRO A 11 2.84 11.87 8.50
N ILE A 12 4.16 11.69 8.66
CA ILE A 12 5.07 11.35 7.56
C ILE A 12 4.72 9.98 6.99
N ALA A 13 4.54 8.98 7.86
CA ALA A 13 4.12 7.64 7.46
C ALA A 13 2.75 7.64 6.79
N SER A 14 1.78 8.43 7.28
CA SER A 14 0.47 8.57 6.65
C SER A 14 0.59 9.19 5.25
N LEU A 15 1.41 10.23 5.07
CA LEU A 15 1.65 10.83 3.76
C LEU A 15 2.35 9.86 2.80
N ILE A 16 3.40 9.17 3.26
CA ILE A 16 4.09 8.15 2.46
C ILE A 16 3.14 7.01 2.11
N GLY A 17 2.33 6.56 3.07
CA GLY A 17 1.37 5.49 2.89
C GLY A 17 0.28 5.86 1.89
N LEU A 18 -0.25 7.09 1.99
CA LEU A 18 -1.27 7.60 1.08
C LEU A 18 -0.73 7.78 -0.33
N LEU A 19 0.39 8.47 -0.49
CA LEU A 19 1.01 8.70 -1.80
C LEU A 19 1.48 7.39 -2.43
N GLY A 20 2.08 6.51 -1.64
CA GLY A 20 2.49 5.18 -2.08
C GLY A 20 1.30 4.33 -2.50
N PHE A 21 0.20 4.35 -1.74
CA PHE A 21 -1.01 3.59 -2.07
C PHE A 21 -1.68 4.13 -3.33
N LEU A 22 -1.74 5.45 -3.50
CA LEU A 22 -2.26 6.07 -4.72
C LEU A 22 -1.42 5.65 -5.93
N ALA A 23 -0.08 5.73 -5.84
CA ALA A 23 0.80 5.27 -6.90
C ALA A 23 0.63 3.78 -7.20
N TYR A 24 0.45 2.96 -6.16
CA TYR A 24 0.17 1.53 -6.29
C TYR A 24 -1.14 1.26 -7.02
N VAL A 25 -2.22 1.94 -6.63
CA VAL A 25 -3.54 1.81 -7.27
C VAL A 25 -3.46 2.22 -8.73
N VAL A 26 -2.80 3.34 -9.05
CA VAL A 26 -2.60 3.77 -10.44
C VAL A 26 -1.88 2.68 -11.24
N ALA A 27 -0.77 2.15 -10.72
CA ALA A 27 -0.03 1.07 -11.38
C ALA A 27 -0.87 -0.20 -11.58
N VAL A 28 -1.62 -0.62 -10.57
CA VAL A 28 -2.50 -1.80 -10.64
C VAL A 28 -3.61 -1.59 -11.67
N VAL A 29 -4.26 -0.42 -11.68
CA VAL A 29 -5.35 -0.12 -12.61
C VAL A 29 -4.83 -0.06 -14.05
N THR A 30 -3.70 0.61 -14.29
CA THR A 30 -3.07 0.63 -15.62
C THR A 30 -2.66 -0.77 -16.10
N LEU A 31 -2.21 -1.63 -15.17
CA LEU A 31 -1.90 -3.02 -15.51
C LEU A 31 -3.18 -3.85 -15.75
N ALA A 32 -4.28 -3.54 -15.05
CA ALA A 32 -5.56 -4.23 -15.19
C ALA A 32 -6.11 -4.13 -16.61
N ASP A 33 -5.90 -3.03 -17.33
CA ASP A 33 -6.31 -2.88 -18.74
C ASP A 33 -5.78 -4.01 -19.63
N HIS A 34 -4.59 -4.53 -19.32
CA HIS A 34 -3.97 -5.64 -20.04
C HIS A 34 -4.52 -6.99 -19.56
N VAL A 35 -4.75 -7.13 -18.25
CA VAL A 35 -5.24 -8.37 -17.62
C VAL A 35 -6.69 -8.66 -17.98
N LEU A 36 -7.53 -7.64 -18.16
CA LEU A 36 -8.93 -7.79 -18.52
C LEU A 36 -9.15 -8.46 -19.88
N GLN A 37 -8.16 -8.40 -20.78
CA GLN A 37 -8.19 -9.11 -22.07
C GLN A 37 -7.79 -10.60 -21.95
N MET A 38 -7.36 -11.04 -20.77
CA MET A 38 -6.91 -12.41 -20.52
C MET A 38 -8.03 -13.29 -19.95
N HIS A 39 -7.76 -14.59 -19.86
CA HIS A 39 -8.69 -15.56 -19.27
C HIS A 39 -9.11 -15.17 -17.84
N TRP A 40 -10.38 -15.37 -17.50
CA TRP A 40 -10.99 -14.92 -16.25
C TRP A 40 -10.26 -15.38 -14.97
N VAL A 41 -9.64 -16.57 -14.99
CA VAL A 41 -8.84 -17.08 -13.86
C VAL A 41 -7.65 -16.17 -13.57
N VAL A 42 -6.99 -15.66 -14.61
CA VAL A 42 -5.86 -14.72 -14.47
C VAL A 42 -6.36 -13.42 -13.86
N GLN A 43 -7.53 -12.93 -14.28
CA GLN A 43 -8.16 -11.74 -13.68
C GLN A 43 -8.43 -11.95 -12.19
N ALA A 44 -9.04 -13.07 -11.82
CA ALA A 44 -9.35 -13.39 -10.43
C ALA A 44 -8.09 -13.45 -9.55
N LEU A 45 -7.04 -14.13 -10.01
CA LEU A 45 -5.77 -14.20 -9.30
C LEU A 45 -5.10 -12.83 -9.21
N PHE A 46 -5.10 -12.06 -10.30
CA PHE A 46 -4.55 -10.72 -10.34
C PHE A 46 -5.22 -9.80 -9.30
N PHE A 47 -6.55 -9.73 -9.29
CA PHE A 47 -7.27 -8.87 -8.34
C PHE A 47 -7.14 -9.33 -6.90
N LEU A 48 -7.09 -10.65 -6.65
CA LEU A 48 -6.86 -11.19 -5.30
C LEU A 48 -5.48 -10.79 -4.77
N VAL A 49 -4.44 -10.96 -5.59
CA VAL A 49 -3.05 -10.61 -5.22
C VAL A 49 -2.91 -9.10 -5.11
N ALA A 50 -3.41 -8.33 -6.08
CA ALA A 50 -3.32 -6.87 -6.07
C ALA A 50 -4.08 -6.25 -4.88
N GLY A 51 -5.24 -6.81 -4.52
CA GLY A 51 -6.00 -6.35 -3.36
C GLY A 51 -5.29 -6.58 -2.02
N THR A 52 -4.41 -7.58 -1.93
CA THR A 52 -3.78 -8.00 -0.67
C THR A 52 -2.30 -7.63 -0.57
N ALA A 53 -1.58 -7.48 -1.69
CA ALA A 53 -0.15 -7.24 -1.70
C ALA A 53 0.26 -5.94 -1.00
N TRP A 54 -0.60 -4.90 -1.03
CA TRP A 54 -0.34 -3.63 -0.35
C TRP A 54 -0.37 -3.72 1.18
N ALA A 55 -0.96 -4.77 1.76
CA ALA A 55 -0.97 -4.95 3.20
C ALA A 55 0.46 -5.03 3.77
N LEU A 56 1.39 -5.68 3.05
CA LEU A 56 2.78 -5.85 3.50
C LEU A 56 3.54 -4.51 3.66
N PRO A 57 3.62 -3.63 2.65
CA PRO A 57 4.28 -2.33 2.80
C PRO A 57 3.54 -1.43 3.80
N ALA A 58 2.21 -1.45 3.82
CA ALA A 58 1.41 -0.67 4.78
C ALA A 58 1.74 -1.08 6.22
N SER A 59 1.78 -2.38 6.53
CA SER A 59 2.14 -2.87 7.86
C SER A 59 3.56 -2.48 8.26
N LYS A 60 4.55 -2.64 7.36
CA LYS A 60 5.94 -2.22 7.65
C LYS A 60 6.05 -0.73 7.94
N LEU A 61 5.32 0.09 7.19
CA LEU A 61 5.30 1.54 7.37
C LEU A 61 4.67 1.94 8.71
N MET A 62 3.59 1.27 9.10
CA MET A 62 2.94 1.48 10.41
C MET A 62 3.84 1.08 11.57
N ILE A 63 4.53 -0.07 11.49
CA ILE A 63 5.48 -0.51 12.53
C ILE A 63 6.61 0.51 12.67
N TRP A 64 7.16 0.99 11.56
CA TRP A 64 8.17 2.05 11.57
C TRP A 64 7.64 3.35 12.19
N ALA A 65 6.42 3.75 11.84
CA ALA A 65 5.77 4.95 12.35
C ALA A 65 5.56 4.90 13.87
N ALA A 66 5.22 3.73 14.40
CA ALA A 66 5.05 3.48 15.83
C ALA A 66 6.37 3.43 16.62
N GLY A 67 7.52 3.66 15.97
CA GLY A 67 8.84 3.61 16.60
C GLY A 67 9.40 2.20 16.73
N GLY A 68 8.94 1.29 15.87
CA GLY A 68 9.13 -0.16 15.99
C GLY A 68 10.53 -0.64 16.37
N ARG A 69 10.56 -1.43 17.45
CA ARG A 69 10.95 -2.86 17.36
C ARG A 69 9.67 -3.68 17.35
#